data_AF-A0A6M4NPV4-F1
#
_entry.id   AF-A0A6M4NPV4-F1
#
_cell.length_a   1.000
_cell.length_b   1.000
_cell.length_c   1.000
_cell.angle_alpha   90.00
_cell.angle_beta   90.00
_cell.angle_gamma   90.00
#
_symmetry.space_group_name_H-M   'P 1'
#
loop_
_entity.id
_entity.type
_entity.pdbx_description
1 polymer ?
#
loop_
_entity_poly.entity_id
_entity_poly.type
_entity_poly.pdbx_seq_one_letter_code
_entity_poly.pdbx_strand_id
1 'polypeptide(L)' 'MKKFTVIGVYTDNGQVFANTEEAENGEQAIQASAAAVAETGADAEIIVAIEGEHFEGDTLTFPGECAVDVRTILEGI' A
#
# COMPACT_ATOMS: atom_id res chain seq x y z
N MET A 1 -2.47 18.28 -8.21
CA MET A 1 -2.28 17.09 -7.36
C MET A 1 -2.96 15.92 -8.02
N LYS A 2 -2.42 14.72 -7.86
CA LYS A 2 -2.97 13.46 -8.37
C LYS A 2 -3.36 12.59 -7.18
N LYS A 3 -4.25 11.63 -7.39
CA LYS A 3 -4.54 10.60 -6.40
C LYS A 3 -3.52 9.48 -6.49
N PHE A 4 -3.16 8.94 -5.35
CA PHE A 4 -2.34 7.75 -5.21
C PHE A 4 -3.00 6.81 -4.21
N THR A 5 -2.91 5.51 -4.49
CA THR A 5 -3.25 4.48 -3.52
C THR A 5 -1.96 4.00 -2.88
N VAL A 6 -1.82 4.23 -1.58
CA VAL A 6 -0.68 3.80 -0.78
C VAL A 6 -1.04 2.52 -0.04
N ILE A 7 -0.25 1.47 -0.26
CA ILE A 7 -0.45 0.16 0.35
C ILE A 7 0.65 -0.06 1.39
N GLY A 8 0.25 -0.48 2.58
CA GLY A 8 1.14 -0.83 3.66
C GLY A 8 0.57 -1.93 4.54
N VAL A 9 1.37 -2.37 5.51
CA VAL A 9 1.03 -3.43 6.47
C VAL A 9 1.31 -2.92 7.87
N TYR A 10 0.33 -3.00 8.77
CA TYR A 10 0.54 -2.67 10.18
C TYR A 10 1.45 -3.71 10.85
N THR A 11 2.46 -3.24 11.58
CA THR A 11 3.50 -4.12 12.15
C THR A 11 3.02 -4.92 13.36
N ASP A 12 1.93 -4.49 14.00
CA ASP A 12 1.35 -5.10 15.20
C ASP A 12 0.52 -6.35 14.90
N ASN A 13 -0.22 -6.35 13.80
CA ASN A 13 -1.24 -7.36 13.48
C ASN A 13 -1.13 -7.91 12.05
N GLY A 14 -0.26 -7.35 11.21
CA GLY A 14 -0.06 -7.79 9.84
C GLY A 14 -1.21 -7.45 8.89
N GLN A 15 -2.16 -6.63 9.31
CA GLN A 15 -3.28 -6.20 8.48
C GLN A 15 -2.79 -5.26 7.38
N VAL A 16 -3.19 -5.56 6.14
CA VAL A 16 -2.95 -4.71 4.97
C VAL A 16 -3.95 -3.55 4.99
N PHE A 17 -3.47 -2.35 4.65
CA PHE A 17 -4.34 -1.21 4.36
C PHE A 17 -4.04 -0.63 2.98
N ALA A 18 -5.02 0.07 2.43
CA ALA A 18 -4.93 0.83 1.19
C ALA A 18 -5.53 2.22 1.41
N ASN A 19 -4.68 3.23 1.53
CA ASN A 19 -5.09 4.62 1.74
C ASN A 19 -5.03 5.40 0.44
N THR A 20 -6.02 6.27 0.22
CA THR A 20 -6.02 7.19 -0.92
C THR A 20 -5.45 8.54 -0.50
N GLU A 21 -4.36 8.96 -1.13
CA GLU A 21 -3.66 10.22 -0.84
C GLU A 21 -3.65 11.13 -2.06
N GLU A 22 -3.80 12.44 -1.85
CA GLU A 22 -3.55 13.44 -2.89
C GLU A 22 -2.13 14.01 -2.77
N ALA A 23 -1.32 13.84 -3.81
CA ALA A 23 0.09 14.26 -3.80
C ALA A 23 0.58 14.69 -5.20
N GLU A 24 1.76 15.27 -5.31
CA GLU A 24 2.38 15.57 -6.62
C GLU A 24 3.06 14.35 -7.24
N ASN A 25 3.54 13.42 -6.41
CA ASN A 25 4.21 12.19 -6.81
C ASN A 25 4.07 11.10 -5.73
N GLY A 26 4.51 9.87 -6.04
CA GLY A 26 4.39 8.72 -5.14
C GLY A 26 5.16 8.86 -3.83
N GLU A 27 6.31 9.54 -3.82
CA GLU A 27 7.09 9.74 -2.60
C GLU A 27 6.35 10.64 -1.60
N GLN A 28 5.75 11.73 -2.08
CA GLN A 28 4.91 12.59 -1.25
C GLN A 28 3.66 11.86 -0.76
N ALA A 29 3.05 10.99 -1.57
CA ALA A 29 1.93 10.16 -1.14
C ALA A 29 2.33 9.22 -0.01
N ILE A 30 3.49 8.57 -0.11
CA ILE A 30 4.04 7.71 0.97
C ILE A 30 4.23 8.53 2.26
N GLN A 31 4.82 9.71 2.17
CA GLN A 31 5.04 10.57 3.34
C GLN A 31 3.73 11.00 4.01
N ALA A 32 2.71 11.36 3.22
CA ALA A 32 1.39 11.72 3.71
C ALA A 32 0.73 10.55 4.45
N SER A 33 0.75 9.35 3.85
CA SER A 33 0.14 8.17 4.48
C SER A 33 0.91 7.69 5.71
N ALA A 34 2.25 7.76 5.69
CA ALA A 34 3.07 7.46 6.86
C ALA A 34 2.78 8.41 8.03
N ALA A 35 2.57 9.70 7.76
CA ALA A 35 2.17 10.67 8.78
C ALA A 35 0.78 10.34 9.34
N ALA A 36 -0.19 10.02 8.49
CA ALA A 36 -1.54 9.63 8.90
C ALA A 36 -1.54 8.37 9.78
N VAL A 37 -0.73 7.35 9.45
CA VAL A 37 -0.55 6.16 10.30
C VAL A 37 0.02 6.55 11.65
N ALA A 38 1.08 7.36 11.69
CA ALA A 38 1.72 7.78 12.93
C ALA A 38 0.78 8.56 13.87
N GLU A 39 -0.14 9.36 13.32
CA GLU A 39 -1.16 10.09 14.10
C GLU A 39 -2.13 9.16 14.85
N THR A 40 -2.34 7.93 14.36
CA THR A 40 -3.17 6.92 15.04
C THR A 40 -2.42 6.20 16.18
N GLY A 41 -1.10 6.44 16.31
CA GLY A 41 -0.23 5.72 17.22
C GLY A 41 0.10 4.29 16.76
N ALA A 42 -0.25 3.94 15.52
CA ALA A 42 0.13 2.69 14.89
C ALA A 42 1.51 2.79 14.23
N ASP A 43 2.08 1.63 13.92
CA ASP A 43 3.32 1.48 13.17
C ASP A 43 3.05 0.59 11.96
N ALA A 44 3.66 0.93 10.82
CA ALA A 44 3.40 0.26 9.56
C ALA A 44 4.61 0.27 8.63
N GLU A 45 4.75 -0.81 7.86
CA GLU A 45 5.67 -0.88 6.73
C GLU A 45 4.93 -0.47 5.44
N ILE A 46 5.39 0.60 4.79
CA ILE A 46 4.84 1.04 3.51
C ILE A 46 5.49 0.26 2.37
N ILE A 47 4.68 -0.36 1.53
CA ILE A 47 5.14 -1.22 0.44
C ILE A 47 5.24 -0.44 -0.87
N VAL A 48 4.20 0.29 -1.24
CA VAL A 48 4.11 0.95 -2.55
C VAL A 48 3.11 2.10 -2.55
N ALA A 49 3.33 3.07 -3.44
CA ALA A 49 2.33 4.05 -3.86
C ALA A 49 2.06 3.93 -5.37
N ILE A 50 0.79 3.76 -5.73
CA ILE A 50 0.33 3.53 -7.10
C ILE A 50 -0.48 4.75 -7.54
N GLU A 51 -0.16 5.36 -8.68
CA GLU A 51 -0.97 6.46 -9.21
C GLU A 51 -2.39 5.97 -9.54
N GLY A 52 -3.40 6.73 -9.08
CA GLY A 52 -4.81 6.39 -9.17
C GLY A 52 -5.44 6.01 -7.84
N GLU A 53 -6.76 5.80 -7.88
CA GLU A 53 -7.58 5.35 -6.77
C GLU A 53 -7.97 3.90 -7.04
N HIS A 54 -7.47 2.99 -6.20
CA HIS A 54 -7.60 1.54 -6.34
C HIS A 54 -8.17 0.96 -5.04
N PHE A 55 -9.02 -0.04 -5.16
CA PHE A 55 -9.74 -0.63 -4.03
C PHE A 55 -9.42 -2.11 -3.86
N GLU A 56 -9.69 -2.63 -2.67
CA GLU A 56 -9.64 -4.07 -2.42
C GLU A 56 -10.57 -4.81 -3.40
N GLY A 57 -10.04 -5.83 -4.08
CA GLY A 57 -10.73 -6.57 -5.13
C GLY A 57 -10.41 -6.10 -6.55
N ASP A 58 -9.78 -4.92 -6.72
CA ASP A 58 -9.29 -4.50 -8.03
C ASP A 58 -8.09 -5.33 -8.47
N THR A 59 -8.08 -5.74 -9.73
CA THR A 59 -6.94 -6.43 -10.33
C THR A 59 -5.99 -5.41 -10.95
N LEU A 60 -4.81 -5.25 -10.36
CA LEU A 60 -3.75 -4.41 -10.92
C LEU A 60 -2.73 -5.27 -11.66
N THR A 61 -2.44 -4.90 -12.91
CA THR A 61 -1.42 -5.55 -13.73
C THR A 61 -0.23 -4.62 -13.88
N PHE A 62 0.92 -5.05 -13.38
CA PHE A 62 2.18 -4.32 -13.56
C PHE A 62 3.06 -5.09 -14.56
N PRO A 63 3.63 -4.44 -15.58
CA PRO A 63 4.66 -5.06 -16.41
C PRO A 63 5.95 -5.18 -15.59
N GLY A 64 6.18 -6.35 -14.99
CA GLY A 64 7.37 -6.64 -14.20
C GLY A 64 7.33 -8.06 -13.62
N GLU A 65 8.49 -8.60 -13.27
CA GLU A 65 8.60 -9.87 -12.54
C GLU A 65 8.55 -9.56 -11.04
N CYS A 66 7.46 -9.92 -10.36
CA CYS A 66 7.37 -9.78 -8.90
C CYS A 66 7.94 -11.04 -8.24
N ALA A 67 8.99 -10.89 -7.43
CA ALA A 67 9.49 -11.98 -6.60
C ALA A 67 8.60 -12.09 -5.35
N VAL A 68 7.63 -13.00 -5.40
CA VAL A 68 6.87 -13.40 -4.21
C VAL A 68 7.74 -14.38 -3.43
N ASP A 69 8.17 -14.02 -2.22
CA ASP A 69 8.85 -14.97 -1.33
C ASP A 69 7.90 -16.15 -1.06
N VAL A 70 8.39 -17.37 -1.30
CA VAL A 70 7.64 -18.63 -1.45
C VAL A 70 7.14 -19.17 -0.09
N ARG A 71 6.93 -18.30 0.90
CA ARG A 71 6.28 -18.65 2.17
C ARG A 71 4.82 -18.22 2.24
N THR A 72 4.38 -17.34 1.35
CA THR A 72 2.97 -17.01 1.19
C THR A 72 2.32 -18.08 0.33
N ILE A 73 1.96 -19.21 0.96
CA ILE A 73 1.02 -20.16 0.35
C ILE A 73 -0.32 -19.44 0.29
N LEU A 74 -0.71 -18.98 -0.90
CA LEU A 74 -2.12 -18.79 -1.23
C LEU A 74 -2.71 -20.20 -1.27
N GLU A 75 -3.23 -20.69 -0.14
CA GLU A 75 -3.99 -21.93 -0.12
C GLU A 75 -5.19 -21.72 -1.04
N GLY A 76 -5.15 -22.44 -2.16
CA GLY A 76 -6.06 -22.29 -3.27
C GLY A 76 -7.51 -22.58 -2.89
N ILE A 77 -8.39 -21.78 -3.48
CA ILE A 77 -9.82 -22.04 -3.64
C ILE A 77 -9.99 -23.20 -4.64
#